data_AF-A0A0G2FIV6-F1
#
_entry.id   AF-A0A0G2FIV6-F1
#
_cell.length_a   1.000
_cell.length_b   1.000
_cell.length_c   1.000
_cell.angle_alpha   90.00
_cell.angle_beta   90.00
_cell.angle_gamma   90.00
#
_symmetry.space_group_name_H-M   'P 1'
#
loop_
_entity.id
_entity.type
_entity.pdbx_description
1 polymer ?
#
loop_
_entity_poly.entity_id
_entity_poly.type
_entity_poly.pdbx_seq_one_letter_code
_entity_poly.pdbx_strand_id
1 'polypeptide(L)'
;MKIRRVICAIATIGITTVNADCKPLIETCTPIPGITSPIRTDFTKLATADVPKNGWTIANYATFRTDSKNGGVFPIEKRYDAPYLWTNSYFLYGHVEVTMQAAPGAGVISSAVLMSDTADEVDWEWSGNNYGQKQPNVQTNYFGKGITGSYDRSTSVSPGFEMTTGFHKYGIDWTAESLTWTIDDEVVRTLYRKDCDNGEHQYPQTPSRLHLGVWVAGDPSKPAGVIQWAGGVTDLTKSPYTAYERVQ
;
A
#
# COMPACT_ATOMS: atom_id res chain seq x y z
N MET A 1 -5.43 1.62 35.85
CA MET A 1 -5.95 1.82 34.48
C MET A 1 -5.45 0.67 33.61
N LYS A 2 -6.30 -0.34 33.34
CA LYS A 2 -5.87 -1.56 32.63
C LYS A 2 -5.77 -1.26 31.13
N ILE A 3 -4.55 -1.16 30.62
CA ILE A 3 -4.25 -1.11 29.18
C ILE A 3 -4.70 -2.46 28.59
N ARG A 4 -5.82 -2.47 27.88
CA ARG A 4 -6.26 -3.64 27.11
C ARG A 4 -5.33 -3.77 25.91
N ARG A 5 -4.34 -4.64 26.00
CA ARG A 5 -3.55 -5.10 24.85
C ARG A 5 -4.47 -5.94 23.97
N VAL A 6 -4.94 -5.37 22.87
CA VAL A 6 -5.61 -6.12 21.81
C VAL A 6 -4.49 -6.75 20.99
N ILE A 7 -4.24 -8.04 21.21
CA ILE A 7 -3.37 -8.84 20.35
C ILE A 7 -4.16 -9.08 19.06
N CYS A 8 -3.94 -8.23 18.06
CA CYS A 8 -4.49 -8.41 16.73
C CYS A 8 -3.53 -9.31 15.95
N ALA A 9 -3.82 -10.62 15.92
CA ALA A 9 -3.20 -11.52 14.96
C ALA A 9 -3.87 -11.27 13.59
N ILE A 10 -3.34 -10.30 12.84
CA ILE A 10 -3.76 -10.02 11.47
C ILE A 10 -2.72 -10.69 10.58
N ALA A 11 -3.11 -11.80 9.97
CA ALA A 11 -2.33 -12.44 8.94
C ALA A 11 -2.06 -11.46 7.79
N THR A 12 -0.81 -11.34 7.38
CA THR A 12 -0.38 -10.74 6.11
C THR A 12 -1.10 -11.44 4.96
N ILE A 13 -2.27 -10.95 4.60
CA ILE A 13 -2.96 -11.29 3.36
C ILE A 13 -3.51 -10.00 2.75
N GLY A 14 -2.71 -8.93 2.80
CA GLY A 14 -2.77 -7.86 1.80
C GLY A 14 -2.05 -8.31 0.53
N ILE A 15 -1.96 -7.44 -0.47
CA ILE A 15 -1.41 -7.69 -1.82
C ILE A 15 0.10 -8.13 -1.81
N THR A 16 0.69 -8.39 -0.65
CA THR A 16 2.13 -8.59 -0.41
C THR A 16 2.58 -10.04 -0.38
N THR A 17 2.25 -10.83 -1.40
CA THR A 17 3.18 -11.90 -1.76
C THR A 17 4.35 -11.24 -2.46
N VAL A 18 5.57 -11.39 -1.92
CA VAL A 18 6.80 -11.06 -2.63
C VAL A 18 6.78 -11.82 -3.96
N ASN A 19 6.35 -11.14 -5.02
CA ASN A 19 6.31 -11.66 -6.37
C ASN A 19 7.66 -11.34 -7.02
N ALA A 20 8.71 -11.87 -6.40
CA ALA A 20 10.07 -11.82 -6.91
C ALA A 20 10.39 -13.20 -7.47
N ASP A 21 10.81 -13.24 -8.73
CA ASP A 21 11.24 -14.47 -9.39
C ASP A 21 12.48 -15.07 -8.71
N CYS A 22 13.21 -14.26 -7.93
CA CYS A 22 14.40 -14.64 -7.18
C CYS A 22 14.39 -14.04 -5.77
N LYS A 23 14.85 -14.80 -4.76
CA LYS A 23 14.82 -14.41 -3.34
C LYS A 23 16.22 -14.16 -2.78
N PRO A 24 16.73 -12.92 -2.78
CA PRO A 24 18.13 -12.61 -2.45
C PRO A 24 18.55 -12.94 -1.01
N LEU A 25 17.62 -13.29 -0.12
CA LEU A 25 17.94 -13.76 1.24
C LEU A 25 18.43 -15.21 1.29
N ILE A 26 18.12 -16.02 0.27
CA ILE A 26 18.40 -17.47 0.27
C ILE A 26 19.14 -17.95 -0.99
N GLU A 27 19.27 -17.10 -2.01
CA GLU A 27 19.98 -17.42 -3.25
C GLU A 27 20.65 -16.17 -3.87
N THR A 28 21.50 -16.37 -4.87
CA THR A 28 22.12 -15.27 -5.62
C THR A 28 21.21 -14.86 -6.77
N CYS A 29 20.80 -13.58 -6.78
CA CYS A 29 19.93 -13.03 -7.81
C CYS A 29 20.71 -12.19 -8.81
N THR A 30 20.19 -12.12 -10.05
CA THR A 30 20.64 -11.14 -11.03
C THR A 30 20.42 -9.73 -10.48
N PRO A 31 21.42 -8.83 -10.53
CA PRO A 31 21.25 -7.46 -10.09
C PRO A 31 20.12 -6.75 -10.84
N ILE A 32 19.31 -5.99 -10.10
CA ILE A 32 18.21 -5.21 -10.67
C ILE A 32 18.71 -3.78 -10.94
N PRO A 33 18.57 -3.27 -12.18
CA PRO A 33 18.89 -1.88 -12.47
C PRO A 33 18.00 -0.93 -11.65
N GLY A 34 18.64 -0.03 -10.90
CA GLY A 34 17.94 1.02 -10.15
C GLY A 34 17.48 2.17 -11.06
N ILE A 35 16.51 2.94 -10.58
CA ILE A 35 16.11 4.21 -11.18
C ILE A 35 17.29 5.20 -11.12
N THR A 36 17.63 5.82 -12.25
CA THR A 36 18.71 6.83 -12.35
C THR A 36 18.19 8.25 -12.55
N SER A 37 16.88 8.45 -12.67
CA SER A 37 16.23 9.75 -12.86
C SER A 37 14.79 9.70 -12.34
N PRO A 38 14.22 10.82 -11.85
CA PRO A 38 12.84 10.82 -11.37
C PRO A 38 11.86 10.25 -12.40
N ILE A 39 11.00 9.33 -11.96
CA ILE A 39 9.90 8.80 -12.77
C ILE A 39 8.64 9.50 -12.32
N ARG A 40 7.88 10.03 -13.28
CA ARG A 40 6.58 10.63 -13.03
C ARG A 40 5.55 10.02 -13.96
N THR A 41 4.44 9.54 -13.40
CA THR A 41 3.33 8.96 -14.16
C THR A 41 2.08 9.80 -13.93
N ASP A 42 1.50 10.33 -15.01
CA ASP A 42 0.20 11.00 -14.97
C ASP A 42 -0.83 10.10 -15.66
N PHE A 43 -1.55 9.30 -14.87
CA PHE A 43 -2.52 8.35 -15.40
C PHE A 43 -3.71 9.03 -16.10
N THR A 44 -3.96 10.32 -15.84
CA THR A 44 -5.02 11.07 -16.56
C THR A 44 -4.67 11.30 -18.02
N LYS A 45 -3.39 11.14 -18.38
CA LYS A 45 -2.86 11.32 -19.73
C LYS A 45 -2.47 10.02 -20.42
N LEU A 46 -2.66 8.87 -19.78
CA LEU A 46 -2.29 7.56 -20.31
C LEU A 46 -3.53 6.77 -20.71
N ALA A 47 -3.50 6.13 -21.87
CA ALA A 47 -4.43 5.06 -22.19
C ALA A 47 -4.04 3.80 -21.40
N THR A 48 -5.00 2.92 -21.08
CA THR A 48 -4.72 1.67 -20.33
C THR A 48 -3.64 0.82 -21.00
N ALA A 49 -3.66 0.71 -22.33
CA ALA A 49 -2.66 -0.01 -23.12
C ALA A 49 -1.26 0.66 -23.10
N ASP A 50 -1.24 1.97 -22.79
CA ASP A 50 -0.11 2.84 -22.49
C ASP A 50 0.71 2.43 -21.27
N VAL A 51 0.02 1.98 -20.21
CA VAL A 51 0.59 1.85 -18.87
C VAL A 51 1.83 0.93 -18.84
N PRO A 52 1.83 -0.25 -19.48
CA PRO A 52 3.02 -1.10 -19.48
C PRO A 52 4.26 -0.49 -20.15
N LYS A 53 4.04 0.33 -21.19
CA LYS A 53 5.14 1.02 -21.90
C LYS A 53 5.73 2.17 -21.08
N ASN A 54 5.04 2.60 -20.02
CA ASN A 54 5.43 3.70 -19.16
C ASN A 54 5.98 3.21 -17.80
N GLY A 55 6.60 2.02 -17.78
CA GLY A 55 7.36 1.55 -16.62
C GLY A 55 6.53 0.85 -15.55
N TRP A 56 5.35 0.35 -15.92
CA TRP A 56 4.48 -0.40 -15.02
C TRP A 56 4.25 -1.83 -15.51
N THR A 57 3.89 -2.71 -14.58
CA THR A 57 3.30 -4.01 -14.90
C THR A 57 1.94 -4.08 -14.25
N ILE A 58 0.92 -4.37 -15.06
CA ILE A 58 -0.44 -4.64 -14.58
C ILE A 58 -0.53 -6.12 -14.26
N ALA A 59 -1.06 -6.45 -13.09
CA ALA A 59 -1.22 -7.84 -12.70
C ALA A 59 -2.12 -8.62 -13.66
N ASN A 60 -1.83 -9.91 -13.80
CA ASN A 60 -2.71 -10.82 -14.54
C ASN A 60 -4.13 -10.77 -13.97
N TYR A 61 -5.11 -10.62 -14.85
CA TYR A 61 -6.54 -10.53 -14.54
C TYR A 61 -6.96 -9.31 -13.71
N ALA A 62 -6.08 -8.33 -13.49
CA ALA A 62 -6.49 -7.07 -12.86
C ALA A 62 -7.52 -6.35 -13.72
N THR A 63 -8.58 -5.87 -13.07
CA THR A 63 -9.65 -5.04 -13.65
C THR A 63 -9.25 -3.57 -13.83
N PHE A 64 -7.94 -3.26 -13.70
CA PHE A 64 -7.39 -1.92 -13.81
C PHE A 64 -7.63 -1.31 -15.19
N ARG A 65 -7.94 -0.01 -15.20
CA ARG A 65 -8.06 0.81 -16.41
C ARG A 65 -7.66 2.25 -16.10
N THR A 66 -7.48 3.07 -17.13
CA THR A 66 -7.33 4.53 -16.98
C THR A 66 -8.50 5.28 -17.59
N ASP A 67 -8.76 6.48 -17.07
CA ASP A 67 -9.63 7.47 -17.68
C ASP A 67 -9.07 8.90 -17.50
N SER A 68 -9.49 9.83 -18.36
CA SER A 68 -8.94 11.20 -18.37
C SER A 68 -9.42 12.09 -17.23
N LYS A 69 -10.43 11.67 -16.47
CA LYS A 69 -11.02 12.43 -15.36
C LYS A 69 -10.39 12.06 -14.02
N ASN A 70 -10.19 10.78 -13.78
CA ASN A 70 -9.78 10.21 -12.50
C ASN A 70 -8.38 9.64 -12.53
N GLY A 71 -7.83 9.32 -13.71
CA GLY A 71 -6.53 8.67 -13.86
C GLY A 71 -6.65 7.15 -13.83
N GLY A 72 -5.80 6.47 -13.06
CA GLY A 72 -5.87 5.05 -12.81
C GLY A 72 -7.11 4.70 -12.01
N VAL A 73 -7.82 3.66 -12.41
CA VAL A 73 -9.10 3.23 -11.86
C VAL A 73 -8.96 1.78 -11.40
N PHE A 74 -9.21 1.55 -10.12
CA PHE A 74 -9.03 0.26 -9.45
C PHE A 74 -10.38 -0.23 -8.91
N PRO A 75 -11.21 -0.88 -9.75
CA PRO A 75 -12.55 -1.29 -9.36
C PRO A 75 -12.56 -2.69 -8.71
N ILE A 76 -13.32 -2.82 -7.63
CA ILE A 76 -13.81 -4.08 -7.09
C ILE A 76 -15.26 -4.22 -7.56
N GLU A 77 -15.48 -5.02 -8.59
CA GLU A 77 -16.80 -5.25 -9.20
C GLU A 77 -17.40 -6.57 -8.69
N LYS A 78 -16.55 -7.57 -8.44
CA LYS A 78 -16.91 -8.90 -7.92
C LYS A 78 -15.97 -9.36 -6.82
N ARG A 79 -16.39 -10.42 -6.12
CA ARG A 79 -15.78 -10.93 -4.87
C ARG A 79 -14.26 -11.11 -4.87
N TYR A 80 -13.69 -11.57 -5.97
CA TYR A 80 -12.26 -11.89 -6.06
C TYR A 80 -11.47 -10.88 -6.87
N ASP A 81 -12.07 -9.73 -7.18
CA ASP A 81 -11.30 -8.65 -7.78
C ASP A 81 -10.27 -8.17 -6.76
N ALA A 82 -9.06 -7.99 -7.26
CA ALA A 82 -7.97 -7.34 -6.58
C ALA A 82 -7.11 -6.67 -7.66
N PRO A 83 -7.54 -5.56 -8.27
CA PRO A 83 -6.73 -4.87 -9.26
C PRO A 83 -5.46 -4.34 -8.58
N TYR A 84 -4.30 -4.73 -9.12
CA TYR A 84 -3.01 -4.22 -8.68
C TYR A 84 -2.03 -4.06 -9.85
N LEU A 85 -1.10 -3.13 -9.71
CA LEU A 85 0.05 -2.93 -10.60
C LEU A 85 1.28 -2.51 -9.79
N TRP A 86 2.45 -2.62 -10.41
CA TRP A 86 3.71 -2.21 -9.79
C TRP A 86 4.69 -1.61 -10.79
N THR A 87 5.63 -0.81 -10.30
CA THR A 87 6.69 -0.22 -11.14
C THR A 87 7.69 -1.30 -11.57
N ASN A 88 8.13 -1.24 -12.82
CA ASN A 88 9.14 -2.17 -13.36
C ASN A 88 10.53 -1.88 -12.79
N SER A 89 10.77 -0.64 -12.41
CA SER A 89 12.03 -0.19 -11.83
C SER A 89 11.98 -0.20 -10.31
N TYR A 90 13.16 -0.44 -9.73
CA TYR A 90 13.39 -0.41 -8.29
C TYR A 90 14.16 0.87 -7.93
N PHE A 91 13.94 1.37 -6.74
CA PHE A 91 14.71 2.46 -6.16
C PHE A 91 15.09 2.11 -4.73
N LEU A 92 16.17 2.72 -4.25
CA LEU A 92 16.62 2.59 -2.88
C LEU A 92 16.74 3.99 -2.32
N TYR A 93 15.91 4.30 -1.34
CA TYR A 93 15.75 5.65 -0.79
C TYR A 93 15.23 6.67 -1.81
N GLY A 94 14.98 7.89 -1.35
CA GLY A 94 14.40 8.97 -2.14
C GLY A 94 12.98 9.29 -1.70
N HIS A 95 12.20 9.84 -2.62
CA HIS A 95 10.85 10.30 -2.38
C HIS A 95 9.88 9.57 -3.32
N VAL A 96 8.77 9.09 -2.78
CA VAL A 96 7.63 8.55 -3.53
C VAL A 96 6.39 9.27 -3.07
N GLU A 97 5.58 9.77 -4.00
CA GLU A 97 4.31 10.41 -3.72
C GLU A 97 3.22 9.81 -4.59
N VAL A 98 2.05 9.53 -4.04
CA VAL A 98 0.87 9.11 -4.80
C VAL A 98 -0.26 10.10 -4.56
N THR A 99 -0.94 10.53 -5.62
CA THR A 99 -2.15 11.36 -5.53
C THR A 99 -3.38 10.50 -5.74
N MET A 100 -4.08 10.19 -4.66
CA MET A 100 -5.13 9.17 -4.68
C MET A 100 -6.42 9.52 -3.95
N GLN A 101 -7.49 8.85 -4.34
CA GLN A 101 -8.76 8.74 -3.62
C GLN A 101 -9.02 7.26 -3.33
N ALA A 102 -9.19 6.90 -2.06
CA ALA A 102 -9.39 5.52 -1.64
C ALA A 102 -10.77 4.97 -2.04
N ALA A 103 -10.85 3.65 -2.25
CA ALA A 103 -12.13 2.98 -2.49
C ALA A 103 -13.01 3.03 -1.23
N PRO A 104 -14.31 3.35 -1.35
CA PRO A 104 -15.24 3.25 -0.24
C PRO A 104 -15.61 1.79 0.07
N GLY A 105 -16.30 1.57 1.19
CA GLY A 105 -16.91 0.29 1.53
C GLY A 105 -16.22 -0.43 2.69
N ALA A 106 -17.03 -1.07 3.54
CA ALA A 106 -16.49 -1.85 4.65
C ALA A 106 -15.64 -3.01 4.15
N GLY A 107 -14.46 -3.20 4.75
CA GLY A 107 -13.57 -4.30 4.38
C GLY A 107 -12.89 -4.18 3.01
N VAL A 108 -13.10 -3.07 2.29
CA VAL A 108 -12.37 -2.76 1.05
C VAL A 108 -11.14 -1.95 1.43
N ILE A 109 -9.97 -2.43 1.00
CA ILE A 109 -8.69 -1.81 1.31
C ILE A 109 -8.07 -1.29 0.03
N SER A 110 -7.67 -0.03 0.02
CA SER A 110 -6.74 0.52 -0.98
C SER A 110 -5.33 0.52 -0.38
N SER A 111 -4.30 0.30 -1.19
CA SER A 111 -2.93 0.12 -0.72
C SER A 111 -1.92 0.76 -1.67
N ALA A 112 -0.91 1.42 -1.10
CA ALA A 112 0.28 1.90 -1.78
C ALA A 112 1.50 1.40 -1.01
N VAL A 113 2.26 0.48 -1.61
CA VAL A 113 3.26 -0.33 -0.89
C VAL A 113 4.60 -0.30 -1.61
N LEU A 114 5.65 0.13 -0.92
CA LEU A 114 7.02 -0.12 -1.34
C LEU A 114 7.37 -1.54 -0.93
N MET A 115 7.76 -2.37 -1.90
CA MET A 115 8.08 -3.77 -1.66
C MET A 115 9.39 -4.14 -2.34
N SER A 116 10.29 -4.75 -1.57
CA SER A 116 11.55 -5.32 -2.08
C SER A 116 11.46 -6.83 -2.24
N ASP A 117 12.41 -7.39 -2.98
CA ASP A 117 12.53 -8.84 -3.14
C ASP A 117 13.03 -9.53 -1.87
N THR A 118 13.53 -8.77 -0.89
CA THR A 118 13.83 -9.28 0.46
C THR A 118 12.64 -9.20 1.41
N ALA A 119 11.47 -8.71 0.98
CA ALA A 119 10.32 -8.42 1.86
C ALA A 119 10.55 -7.28 2.86
N ASP A 120 11.44 -6.32 2.54
CA ASP A 120 11.32 -4.98 3.12
C ASP A 120 10.06 -4.31 2.55
N GLU A 121 9.26 -3.71 3.43
CA GLU A 121 7.94 -3.16 3.16
C GLU A 121 7.79 -1.78 3.81
N VAL A 122 7.21 -0.84 3.07
CA VAL A 122 6.67 0.41 3.61
C VAL A 122 5.32 0.64 2.97
N ASP A 123 4.27 0.83 3.76
CA ASP A 123 2.93 0.94 3.22
C ASP A 123 2.15 2.13 3.76
N TRP A 124 1.23 2.55 2.90
CA TRP A 124 -0.01 3.19 3.24
C TRP A 124 -1.16 2.21 2.97
N GLU A 125 -2.07 2.09 3.93
CA GLU A 125 -3.29 1.31 3.82
C GLU A 125 -4.49 2.22 4.14
N TRP A 126 -5.54 2.14 3.32
CA TRP A 126 -6.79 2.86 3.53
C TRP A 126 -7.95 1.88 3.59
N SER A 127 -8.73 1.92 4.66
CA SER A 127 -10.01 1.22 4.73
C SER A 127 -11.14 2.12 4.24
N GLY A 128 -11.98 1.60 3.35
CA GLY A 128 -13.11 2.31 2.77
C GLY A 128 -14.24 2.67 3.75
N ASN A 129 -14.14 2.25 5.01
CA ASN A 129 -14.99 2.69 6.11
C ASN A 129 -14.20 3.07 7.37
N ASN A 130 -12.98 3.61 7.19
CA ASN A 130 -12.15 4.09 8.30
C ASN A 130 -11.90 2.99 9.35
N TYR A 131 -11.69 1.74 8.91
CA TYR A 131 -11.45 0.58 9.78
C TYR A 131 -12.60 0.37 10.80
N GLY A 132 -13.83 0.72 10.41
CA GLY A 132 -15.02 0.69 11.27
C GLY A 132 -15.08 1.79 12.34
N GLN A 133 -14.19 2.78 12.27
CA GLN A 133 -14.15 3.91 13.19
C GLN A 133 -15.00 5.08 12.71
N LYS A 134 -15.37 5.97 13.63
CA LYS A 134 -16.17 7.18 13.32
C LYS A 134 -15.35 8.32 12.75
N GLN A 135 -14.05 8.33 13.02
CA GLN A 135 -13.14 9.39 12.59
C GLN A 135 -12.33 8.89 11.39
N PRO A 136 -12.07 9.76 10.40
CA PRO A 136 -11.20 9.39 9.30
C PRO A 136 -9.85 8.93 9.80
N ASN A 137 -9.40 7.78 9.29
CA ASN A 137 -8.08 7.27 9.61
C ASN A 137 -7.51 6.44 8.47
N VAL A 138 -6.19 6.53 8.36
CA VAL A 138 -5.33 5.80 7.42
C VAL A 138 -4.23 5.13 8.23
N GLN A 139 -3.79 3.95 7.80
CA GLN A 139 -2.72 3.23 8.47
C GLN A 139 -1.41 3.39 7.70
N THR A 140 -0.34 3.59 8.44
CA THR A 140 1.04 3.48 7.94
C THR A 140 1.68 2.27 8.59
N ASN A 141 2.49 1.51 7.86
CA ASN A 141 3.20 0.38 8.42
C ASN A 141 4.52 0.14 7.67
N TYR A 142 5.37 -0.71 8.26
CA TYR A 142 6.63 -1.11 7.67
C TYR A 142 7.00 -2.52 8.11
N PHE A 143 7.76 -3.24 7.31
CA PHE A 143 8.40 -4.49 7.69
C PHE A 143 9.83 -4.55 7.13
N GLY A 144 10.71 -5.24 7.83
CA GLY A 144 12.06 -5.53 7.33
C GLY A 144 12.23 -7.03 7.17
N LYS A 145 12.70 -7.44 5.99
CA LYS A 145 13.00 -8.84 5.62
C LYS A 145 11.85 -9.82 5.84
N GLY A 146 10.60 -9.35 5.77
CA GLY A 146 9.42 -10.16 6.04
C GLY A 146 9.28 -10.61 7.50
N ILE A 147 10.07 -10.03 8.41
CA ILE A 147 10.00 -10.32 9.84
C ILE A 147 8.77 -9.62 10.40
N THR A 148 7.75 -10.41 10.72
CA THR A 148 6.49 -9.90 11.27
C THR A 148 6.55 -9.60 12.77
N GLY A 149 7.51 -10.16 13.52
CA GLY A 149 7.70 -9.94 14.97
C GLY A 149 6.39 -9.88 15.75
N SER A 150 6.21 -8.83 16.54
CA SER A 150 4.88 -8.36 16.97
C SER A 150 4.28 -7.44 15.91
N TYR A 151 2.94 -7.47 15.75
CA TYR A 151 2.21 -6.60 14.81
C TYR A 151 2.04 -5.16 15.35
N ASP A 152 3.08 -4.59 15.97
CA ASP A 152 3.07 -3.28 16.63
C ASP A 152 3.71 -2.16 15.80
N ARG A 153 4.11 -2.46 14.57
CA ARG A 153 4.71 -1.49 13.63
C ARG A 153 3.71 -0.50 13.03
N SER A 154 2.44 -0.87 12.99
CA SER A 154 1.43 -0.04 12.34
C SER A 154 1.07 1.18 13.19
N THR A 155 0.80 2.31 12.55
CA THR A 155 0.31 3.53 13.23
C THR A 155 -0.86 4.10 12.43
N SER A 156 -1.97 4.37 13.13
CA SER A 156 -3.12 5.08 12.56
C SER A 156 -2.88 6.58 12.62
N VAL A 157 -3.05 7.24 11.47
CA VAL A 157 -3.02 8.69 11.32
C VAL A 157 -4.45 9.16 11.05
N SER A 158 -4.87 10.27 11.68
CA SER A 158 -6.17 10.89 11.41
C SER A 158 -5.97 12.22 10.67
N PRO A 159 -6.21 12.27 9.36
CA PRO A 159 -5.95 13.46 8.54
C PRO A 159 -7.04 14.54 8.66
N GLY A 160 -8.18 14.24 9.30
CA GLY A 160 -9.27 15.20 9.50
C GLY A 160 -10.22 15.38 8.30
N PHE A 161 -10.04 14.59 7.24
CA PHE A 161 -10.91 14.56 6.06
C PHE A 161 -11.16 13.12 5.61
N GLU A 162 -12.21 12.89 4.82
CA GLU A 162 -12.61 11.54 4.38
C GLU A 162 -11.83 11.08 3.14
N MET A 163 -11.17 9.93 3.24
CA MET A 163 -10.24 9.45 2.21
C MET A 163 -10.92 8.92 0.95
N THR A 164 -12.21 8.69 1.07
CA THR A 164 -13.06 8.16 0.00
C THR A 164 -13.71 9.28 -0.83
N THR A 165 -13.53 10.55 -0.44
CA THR A 165 -14.16 11.71 -1.07
C THR A 165 -13.13 12.80 -1.39
N GLY A 166 -12.38 12.61 -2.47
CA GLY A 166 -11.37 13.57 -2.93
C GLY A 166 -9.98 12.97 -3.08
N PHE A 167 -9.14 13.67 -3.83
CA PHE A 167 -7.75 13.29 -4.04
C PHE A 167 -6.85 14.01 -3.04
N HIS A 168 -5.93 13.25 -2.45
CA HIS A 168 -4.91 13.77 -1.55
C HIS A 168 -3.56 13.18 -1.91
N LYS A 169 -2.49 13.90 -1.56
CA LYS A 169 -1.11 13.47 -1.81
C LYS A 169 -0.59 12.70 -0.61
N TYR A 170 -0.01 11.54 -0.84
CA TYR A 170 0.60 10.71 0.20
C TYR A 170 2.04 10.44 -0.16
N GLY A 171 2.94 11.01 0.63
CA GLY A 171 4.37 10.91 0.41
C GLY A 171 5.03 9.93 1.35
N ILE A 172 6.14 9.37 0.89
CA ILE A 172 7.13 8.63 1.66
C ILE A 172 8.50 9.22 1.31
N ASP A 173 9.11 9.91 2.28
CA ASP A 173 10.51 10.27 2.25
C ASP A 173 11.32 9.18 2.95
N TRP A 174 12.09 8.43 2.18
CA TRP A 174 12.85 7.29 2.66
C TRP A 174 14.34 7.54 2.51
N THR A 175 15.08 7.43 3.60
CA THR A 175 16.54 7.59 3.62
C THR A 175 17.18 6.41 4.35
N ALA A 176 18.51 6.36 4.40
CA ALA A 176 19.20 5.33 5.19
C ALA A 176 18.95 5.46 6.72
N GLU A 177 18.46 6.61 7.19
CA GLU A 177 18.35 6.96 8.61
C GLU A 177 16.92 7.16 9.10
N SER A 178 16.00 7.54 8.21
CA SER A 178 14.62 7.84 8.56
C SER A 178 13.65 7.61 7.42
N LEU A 179 12.44 7.19 7.80
CA LEU A 179 11.29 7.00 6.95
C LEU A 179 10.18 7.93 7.43
N THR A 180 9.74 8.85 6.57
CA THR A 180 8.75 9.87 6.90
C THR A 180 7.56 9.75 5.97
N TRP A 181 6.37 9.69 6.55
CA TRP A 181 5.11 9.69 5.83
C TRP A 181 4.52 11.10 5.86
N THR A 182 4.03 11.56 4.70
CA THR A 182 3.39 12.86 4.55
C THR A 182 1.98 12.73 3.96
N ILE A 183 1.09 13.64 4.33
CA ILE A 183 -0.22 13.81 3.71
C ILE A 183 -0.34 15.29 3.31
N ASP A 184 -0.59 15.56 2.03
CA ASP A 184 -0.66 16.92 1.48
C ASP A 184 0.54 17.79 1.89
N ASP A 185 1.76 17.24 1.74
CA ASP A 185 3.04 17.84 2.11
C ASP A 185 3.30 18.01 3.63
N GLU A 186 2.36 17.64 4.48
CA GLU A 186 2.50 17.71 5.94
C GLU A 186 2.99 16.39 6.53
N VAL A 187 3.99 16.44 7.41
CA VAL A 187 4.54 15.26 8.08
C VAL A 187 3.55 14.73 9.11
N VAL A 188 3.19 13.44 8.98
CA VAL A 188 2.26 12.77 9.91
C VAL A 188 2.91 11.66 10.72
N ARG A 189 4.05 11.13 10.26
CA ARG A 189 4.83 10.12 10.97
C ARG A 189 6.28 10.17 10.52
N THR A 190 7.20 10.01 11.48
CA THR A 190 8.61 9.72 11.20
C THR A 190 9.06 8.51 12.01
N LEU A 191 9.70 7.56 11.35
CA LEU A 191 10.40 6.43 11.94
C LEU A 191 11.90 6.64 11.75
N TYR A 192 12.67 6.67 12.82
CA TYR A 192 14.13 6.67 12.73
C TYR A 192 14.66 5.23 12.81
N ARG A 193 15.61 4.90 11.95
CA ARG A 193 16.26 3.58 11.89
C ARG A 193 16.80 3.14 13.26
N LYS A 194 17.45 4.05 13.97
CA LYS A 194 18.02 3.81 15.31
C LYS A 194 16.99 3.34 16.34
N ASP A 195 15.70 3.61 16.11
CA ASP A 195 14.61 3.28 17.04
C ASP A 195 13.93 1.95 16.69
N CYS A 196 14.29 1.31 15.57
CA CYS A 196 13.66 0.06 15.13
C CYS A 196 14.61 -1.09 14.76
N ASP A 197 15.93 -0.90 14.65
CA ASP A 197 16.84 -2.02 14.40
C ASP A 197 17.17 -2.78 15.71
N ASN A 198 16.25 -3.67 16.13
CA ASN A 198 16.37 -4.41 17.41
C ASN A 198 16.12 -5.93 17.31
N GLY A 199 16.16 -6.50 16.11
CA GLY A 199 16.04 -7.95 15.87
C GLY A 199 14.60 -8.41 15.65
N GLU A 200 13.66 -7.97 16.50
CA GLU A 200 12.22 -8.14 16.25
C GLU A 200 11.72 -7.16 15.18
N HIS A 201 12.38 -6.01 15.09
CA HIS A 201 12.15 -4.97 14.11
C HIS A 201 13.41 -4.77 13.28
N GLN A 202 13.21 -4.48 12.00
CA GLN A 202 14.28 -4.14 11.06
C GLN A 202 13.81 -3.01 10.17
N TYR A 203 14.71 -2.06 9.94
CA TYR A 203 14.49 -0.93 9.07
C TYR A 203 14.51 -1.36 7.59
N PRO A 204 13.53 -0.94 6.76
CA PRO A 204 13.55 -1.14 5.31
C PRO A 204 14.76 -0.47 4.69
N GLN A 205 15.61 -1.24 4.00
CA GLN A 205 16.91 -0.79 3.50
C GLN A 205 17.39 -1.49 2.23
N THR A 206 16.51 -2.21 1.52
CA THR A 206 16.83 -2.87 0.24
C THR A 206 16.00 -2.29 -0.90
N PRO A 207 16.50 -2.28 -2.16
CA PRO A 207 15.77 -1.68 -3.26
C PRO A 207 14.34 -2.21 -3.37
N SER A 208 13.39 -1.30 -3.52
CA SER A 208 11.95 -1.57 -3.57
C SER A 208 11.32 -1.01 -4.82
N ARG A 209 10.19 -1.58 -5.22
CA ARG A 209 9.30 -1.03 -6.24
C ARG A 209 7.99 -0.59 -5.60
N LEU A 210 7.28 0.35 -6.23
CA LEU A 210 5.97 0.75 -5.75
C LEU A 210 4.91 -0.20 -6.32
N HIS A 211 4.04 -0.67 -5.45
CA HIS A 211 2.81 -1.40 -5.75
C HIS A 211 1.62 -0.52 -5.41
N LEU A 212 0.63 -0.52 -6.30
CA LEU A 212 -0.66 0.14 -6.09
C LEU A 212 -1.78 -0.88 -6.28
N GLY A 213 -2.80 -0.86 -5.44
CA GLY A 213 -3.93 -1.75 -5.64
C GLY A 213 -5.09 -1.57 -4.67
N VAL A 214 -6.15 -2.33 -4.94
CA VAL A 214 -7.34 -2.43 -4.08
C VAL A 214 -7.67 -3.91 -3.90
N TRP A 215 -8.16 -4.28 -2.73
CA TRP A 215 -8.49 -5.67 -2.42
C TRP A 215 -9.59 -5.79 -1.36
N VAL A 216 -10.23 -6.96 -1.31
CA VAL A 216 -11.33 -7.27 -0.39
C VAL A 216 -10.81 -8.03 0.83
N ALA A 217 -10.47 -7.29 1.88
CA ALA A 217 -10.07 -7.85 3.18
C ALA A 217 -11.28 -8.37 3.99
N GLY A 218 -12.45 -7.78 3.76
CA GLY A 218 -13.73 -8.16 4.39
C GLY A 218 -14.43 -9.37 3.77
N ASP A 219 -13.77 -10.16 2.93
CA ASP A 219 -14.35 -11.39 2.39
C ASP A 219 -14.54 -12.43 3.52
N PRO A 220 -15.72 -13.06 3.68
CA PRO A 220 -15.98 -14.04 4.74
C PRO A 220 -15.04 -15.26 4.79
N SER A 221 -14.28 -15.52 3.72
CA SER A 221 -13.27 -16.58 3.67
C SER A 221 -11.91 -16.17 4.26
N LYS A 222 -11.69 -14.87 4.52
CA LYS A 222 -10.46 -14.35 5.12
C LYS A 222 -10.42 -14.63 6.63
N PRO A 223 -9.22 -14.64 7.24
CA PRO A 223 -9.10 -14.77 8.69
C PRO A 223 -9.91 -13.70 9.43
N ALA A 224 -10.58 -14.08 10.52
CA ALA A 224 -11.46 -13.17 11.27
C ALA A 224 -10.75 -11.89 11.73
N GLY A 225 -9.46 -11.97 12.09
CA GLY A 225 -8.65 -10.81 12.45
C GLY A 225 -8.47 -9.81 11.31
N VAL A 226 -8.32 -10.30 10.06
CA VAL A 226 -8.21 -9.47 8.85
C VAL A 226 -9.54 -8.77 8.57
N ILE A 227 -10.65 -9.50 8.65
CA ILE A 227 -11.99 -8.92 8.46
C ILE A 227 -12.26 -7.84 9.51
N GLN A 228 -11.92 -8.12 10.77
CA GLN A 228 -12.09 -7.17 11.87
C GLN A 228 -11.23 -5.92 11.67
N TRP A 229 -9.94 -6.10 11.35
CA TRP A 229 -9.03 -5.00 11.06
C TRP A 229 -9.58 -4.12 9.95
N ALA A 230 -10.02 -4.71 8.85
CA ALA A 230 -10.48 -3.97 7.67
C ALA A 230 -11.78 -3.18 7.87
N GLY A 231 -12.41 -3.29 9.06
CA GLY A 231 -13.64 -2.59 9.40
C GLY A 231 -14.92 -3.38 9.14
N GLY A 232 -14.82 -4.69 8.93
CA GLY A 232 -15.97 -5.61 8.81
C GLY A 232 -16.10 -6.31 7.46
N VAL A 233 -17.21 -7.02 7.30
CA VAL A 233 -17.52 -7.79 6.09
C VAL A 233 -17.89 -6.85 4.94
N THR A 234 -17.36 -7.13 3.75
CA THR A 234 -17.67 -6.38 2.54
C THR A 234 -19.01 -6.79 1.95
N ASP A 235 -19.88 -5.81 1.75
CA ASP A 235 -21.16 -5.99 1.08
C ASP A 235 -21.00 -5.82 -0.44
N LEU A 236 -20.72 -6.90 -1.15
CA LEU A 236 -20.49 -6.86 -2.59
C LEU A 236 -21.75 -6.54 -3.40
N THR A 237 -22.95 -6.49 -2.79
CA THR A 237 -24.16 -6.05 -3.49
C THR A 237 -24.17 -4.54 -3.75
N LYS A 238 -23.28 -3.79 -3.07
CA LYS A 238 -23.05 -2.36 -3.28
C LYS A 238 -21.83 -2.07 -4.16
N SER A 239 -21.28 -3.08 -4.83
CA SER A 239 -20.24 -2.87 -5.84
C SER A 239 -20.79 -2.03 -7.02
N PRO A 240 -19.93 -1.32 -7.76
CA PRO A 240 -18.48 -1.29 -7.64
C PRO A 240 -17.97 -0.42 -6.48
N TYR A 241 -16.90 -0.86 -5.84
CA TYR A 241 -16.04 -0.03 -5.00
C TYR A 241 -14.81 0.37 -5.81
N THR A 242 -14.40 1.63 -5.84
CA THR A 242 -13.36 2.07 -6.77
C THR A 242 -12.43 3.08 -6.12
N ALA A 243 -11.12 2.78 -6.15
CA ALA A 243 -10.08 3.76 -5.87
C ALA A 243 -9.57 4.39 -7.16
N TYR A 244 -9.01 5.58 -7.02
CA TYR A 244 -8.48 6.37 -8.14
C TYR A 244 -7.08 6.89 -7.83
N GLU A 245 -6.22 6.91 -8.85
CA GLU A 245 -4.83 7.37 -8.79
C GLU A 245 -4.57 8.35 -9.94
N ARG A 246 -4.01 9.54 -9.69
CA ARG A 246 -3.77 10.54 -10.75
C ARG A 246 -2.33 10.66 -11.15
N VAL A 247 -1.53 11.20 -10.23
CA VAL A 247 -0.14 11.56 -10.45
C VAL A 247 0.69 10.90 -9.38
N GLN A 248 1.80 10.36 -9.83
CA GLN A 248 2.91 9.91 -9.03
C GLN A 248 4.19 10.51 -9.60
#